data_AF-G9XG45-F1
#
_entry.id   AF-G9XG45-F1
#
_cell.length_a   1.000
_cell.length_b   1.000
_cell.length_c   1.000
_cell.angle_alpha   90.00
_cell.angle_beta   90.00
_cell.angle_gamma   90.00
#
_symmetry.space_group_name_H-M   'P 1'
#
loop_
_entity.id
_entity.type
_entity.pdbx_description
1 polymer ?
#
loop_
_entity_poly.entity_id
_entity_poly.type
_entity_poly.pdbx_seq_one_letter_code
_entity_poly.pdbx_strand_id
1 'polypeptide(L)'
;MKIQDVFESGREEDKALIMQRHNELMKEIKEKKNSKIEKNENKSSVGANKEDQDTNTYLESLERIKAAAIAARIARGEEIAKAQEDFLSTKYPDMLSDAEIVKNKINNVLKKIEGTKTKKEAEEILQKLDAGVLTLPHGSGNDTVFDKAVRIIKEKK
;
A
#
# COMPACT_ATOMS: atom_id res chain seq x y z
N MET A 1 15.05 1.76 -15.90
CA MET A 1 15.10 1.91 -14.44
C MET A 1 13.69 2.24 -13.98
N LYS A 2 13.04 1.35 -13.24
CA LYS A 2 11.69 1.57 -12.71
C LYS A 2 11.81 2.34 -11.40
N ILE A 3 10.83 3.18 -11.06
CA ILE A 3 10.82 3.95 -9.80
C ILE A 3 10.90 3.05 -8.55
N GLN A 4 10.44 1.80 -8.67
CA GLN A 4 10.58 0.77 -7.63
C GLN A 4 12.05 0.41 -7.35
N ASP A 5 12.93 0.45 -8.34
CA ASP A 5 14.35 0.11 -8.20
C ASP A 5 15.14 1.17 -7.41
N VAL A 6 14.58 2.37 -7.22
CA VAL A 6 15.24 3.51 -6.55
C VAL A 6 14.91 3.55 -5.04
N PHE A 7 13.76 3.03 -4.62
CA PHE A 7 13.39 2.99 -3.20
C PHE A 7 14.09 1.87 -2.42
N GLU A 8 14.61 0.85 -3.11
CA GLU A 8 15.29 -0.30 -2.49
C GLU A 8 16.80 -0.10 -2.31
N SER A 9 17.42 0.88 -2.97
CA SER A 9 18.85 1.19 -2.77
C SER A 9 19.04 2.17 -1.61
N GLY A 10 19.39 1.64 -0.43
CA GLY A 10 19.58 2.39 0.82
C GLY A 10 20.78 3.33 0.86
N ARG A 11 20.78 4.41 0.06
CA ARG A 11 21.68 5.56 0.26
C ARG A 11 20.86 6.76 0.73
N GLU A 12 21.16 7.27 1.92
CA GLU A 12 20.48 8.44 2.50
C GLU A 12 20.57 9.69 1.60
N GLU A 13 21.64 9.79 0.81
CA GLU A 13 21.86 10.85 -0.18
C GLU A 13 20.79 10.86 -1.28
N ASP A 14 20.37 9.68 -1.75
CA ASP A 14 19.34 9.53 -2.78
C ASP A 14 17.96 9.93 -2.24
N LYS A 15 17.68 9.63 -0.96
CA LYS A 15 16.43 10.08 -0.28
C LYS A 15 16.40 11.59 -0.06
N ALA A 16 17.52 12.19 0.33
CA ALA A 16 17.64 13.63 0.52
C ALA A 16 17.43 14.38 -0.80
N LEU A 17 18.01 13.89 -1.90
CA LEU A 17 17.86 14.46 -3.23
C LEU A 17 16.42 14.38 -3.74
N ILE A 18 15.74 13.25 -3.50
CA ILE A 18 14.32 13.08 -3.85
C ILE A 18 13.43 14.02 -3.03
N MET A 19 13.71 14.17 -1.73
CA MET A 19 12.94 15.06 -0.86
C MET A 19 13.20 16.54 -1.16
N GLN A 20 14.43 16.90 -1.55
CA GLN A 20 14.74 18.23 -2.03
C GLN A 20 13.98 18.55 -3.32
N ARG A 21 13.99 17.63 -4.29
CA ARG A 21 13.23 17.78 -5.55
C ARG A 21 11.71 17.85 -5.30
N HIS A 22 11.20 17.09 -4.33
CA HIS A 22 9.80 17.18 -3.89
C HIS A 22 9.47 18.58 -3.35
N ASN A 23 10.32 19.13 -2.48
CA ASN A 23 10.12 20.46 -1.90
C ASN A 23 10.19 21.57 -2.96
N GLU A 24 11.12 21.47 -3.92
CA GLU A 24 11.24 22.41 -5.04
C GLU A 24 9.98 22.39 -5.93
N LEU A 25 9.48 21.20 -6.30
CA LEU A 25 8.25 21.06 -7.08
C LEU A 25 7.02 21.61 -6.34
N MET A 26 6.92 21.41 -5.02
CA MET A 26 5.84 21.98 -4.21
C MET A 26 5.89 23.51 -4.16
N LYS A 27 7.10 24.09 -4.15
CA LYS A 27 7.31 25.53 -4.22
C LYS A 27 6.89 26.08 -5.59
N GLU A 28 7.29 25.44 -6.68
CA GLU A 28 6.90 25.82 -8.05
C GLU A 28 5.38 25.74 -8.27
N ILE A 29 4.71 24.71 -7.75
CA ILE A 29 3.25 24.59 -7.84
C ILE A 29 2.56 25.76 -7.11
N LYS A 30 3.10 26.17 -5.95
CA LYS A 30 2.57 27.28 -5.16
C LYS A 30 2.80 28.63 -5.85
N GLU A 31 3.96 28.83 -6.46
CA GLU A 31 4.30 30.04 -7.24
C GLU A 31 3.50 30.13 -8.55
N LYS A 32 3.25 29.00 -9.24
CA LYS A 32 2.38 28.94 -10.43
C LYS A 32 0.90 29.22 -10.08
N LYS A 33 0.43 28.82 -8.90
CA LYS A 33 -0.91 29.19 -8.40
C LYS A 33 -1.03 30.69 -8.14
N ASN A 34 -0.01 31.31 -7.55
CA ASN A 34 -0.01 32.77 -7.33
C ASN A 34 0.10 33.55 -8.65
N SER A 35 0.92 33.08 -9.60
CA SER A 35 1.08 33.70 -10.93
C SER A 35 -0.15 33.58 -11.84
N LYS A 36 -1.01 32.57 -11.65
CA LYS A 36 -2.28 32.42 -12.38
C LYS A 36 -3.35 33.43 -11.95
N ILE A 37 -3.20 34.08 -10.79
CA ILE A 37 -4.14 35.11 -10.33
C ILE A 37 -3.84 36.46 -11.03
N GLU A 38 -2.60 36.71 -11.48
CA GLU A 38 -2.19 37.98 -12.08
C GLU A 38 -2.21 38.03 -13.62
N LYS A 39 -2.31 36.89 -14.32
CA LYS A 39 -2.23 36.84 -15.80
C LYS A 39 -3.48 36.26 -16.45
N ASN A 40 -4.61 36.91 -16.21
CA ASN A 40 -5.83 36.65 -16.96
C ASN A 40 -6.01 37.64 -18.12
N GLU A 41 -4.94 37.93 -18.87
CA GLU A 41 -5.04 38.60 -20.17
C GLU A 41 -4.00 38.03 -21.16
N ASN A 42 -4.50 37.59 -22.31
CA ASN A 42 -3.81 37.34 -23.57
C ASN A 42 -3.04 36.01 -23.82
N LYS A 43 -3.73 35.17 -24.61
CA LYS A 43 -3.31 34.46 -25.84
C LYS A 43 -2.18 33.40 -25.81
N SER A 44 -2.65 32.19 -26.14
CA SER A 44 -2.14 31.24 -27.16
C SER A 44 -0.79 30.54 -26.98
N SER A 45 -0.92 29.24 -26.65
CA SER A 45 -0.32 28.07 -27.29
C SER A 45 1.11 28.17 -27.85
N VAL A 46 2.02 27.38 -27.25
CA VAL A 46 2.72 26.22 -27.85
C VAL A 46 3.91 25.93 -26.91
N GLY A 47 3.74 24.95 -26.01
CA GLY A 47 4.77 24.59 -25.02
C GLY A 47 4.29 23.67 -23.87
N ALA A 48 2.98 23.55 -23.67
CA ALA A 48 2.40 22.88 -22.48
C ALA A 48 2.44 21.34 -22.49
N ASN A 49 2.61 20.68 -23.64
CA ASN A 49 2.19 19.27 -23.76
C ASN A 49 3.13 18.23 -23.12
N LYS A 50 4.39 18.53 -22.82
CA LYS A 50 5.35 17.53 -22.29
C LYS A 50 5.45 17.55 -20.76
N GLU A 51 5.55 18.75 -20.18
CA GLU A 51 5.58 18.94 -18.72
C GLU A 51 4.24 18.58 -18.06
N ASP A 52 3.11 18.90 -18.70
CA ASP A 52 1.78 18.55 -18.19
C ASP A 52 1.52 17.03 -18.26
N GLN A 53 2.12 16.32 -19.23
CA GLN A 53 2.01 14.87 -19.36
C GLN A 53 2.86 14.14 -18.31
N ASP A 54 4.09 14.61 -18.07
CA ASP A 54 4.99 14.04 -17.06
C ASP A 54 4.46 14.26 -15.63
N THR A 55 3.86 15.42 -15.35
CA THR A 55 3.23 15.71 -14.06
C THR A 55 1.97 14.88 -13.83
N ASN A 56 1.12 14.69 -14.85
CA ASN A 56 -0.06 13.83 -14.74
C ASN A 56 0.32 12.36 -14.49
N THR A 57 1.33 11.86 -15.21
CA THR A 57 1.85 10.48 -15.01
C THR A 57 2.39 10.27 -13.59
N TYR A 58 3.10 11.28 -13.05
CA TYR A 58 3.59 11.23 -11.68
C TYR A 58 2.46 11.19 -10.64
N LEU A 59 1.43 12.03 -10.81
CA LEU A 59 0.26 12.05 -9.92
C LEU A 59 -0.49 10.72 -9.93
N GLU A 60 -0.70 10.13 -11.11
CA GLU A 60 -1.29 8.80 -11.25
C GLU A 60 -0.46 7.72 -10.53
N SER A 61 0.87 7.81 -10.59
CA SER A 61 1.76 6.88 -9.88
C SER A 61 1.64 6.99 -8.36
N LEU A 62 1.55 8.21 -7.83
CA LEU A 62 1.35 8.45 -6.39
C LEU A 62 -0.02 7.94 -5.93
N GLU A 63 -1.05 8.14 -6.73
CA GLU A 63 -2.39 7.63 -6.44
C GLU A 63 -2.41 6.10 -6.39
N ARG A 64 -1.73 5.45 -7.35
CA ARG A 64 -1.61 4.00 -7.37
C ARG A 64 -0.80 3.45 -6.20
N ILE A 65 0.27 4.14 -5.77
CA ILE A 65 1.03 3.78 -4.57
C ILE A 65 0.15 3.87 -3.32
N LYS A 66 -0.65 4.95 -3.21
CA LYS A 66 -1.62 5.11 -2.13
C LYS A 66 -2.66 3.97 -2.13
N ALA A 67 -3.19 3.62 -3.31
CA ALA A 67 -4.12 2.50 -3.45
C ALA A 67 -3.50 1.17 -3.00
N ALA A 68 -2.28 0.88 -3.46
CA ALA A 68 -1.55 -0.33 -3.06
C ALA A 68 -1.30 -0.39 -1.55
N ALA A 69 -0.97 0.75 -0.92
CA ALA A 69 -0.78 0.82 0.53
C ALA A 69 -2.07 0.55 1.29
N ILE A 70 -3.22 1.08 0.85
CA ILE A 70 -4.52 0.80 1.48
C ILE A 70 -4.89 -0.67 1.29
N ALA A 71 -4.75 -1.21 0.07
CA ALA A 71 -5.04 -2.61 -0.25
C ALA A 71 -4.18 -3.56 0.59
N ALA A 72 -2.90 -3.28 0.78
CA ALA A 72 -2.02 -4.06 1.63
C ALA A 72 -2.50 -4.09 3.10
N ARG A 73 -2.99 -2.96 3.63
CA ARG A 73 -3.54 -2.92 5.00
C ARG A 73 -4.85 -3.70 5.12
N ILE A 74 -5.72 -3.66 4.12
CA ILE A 74 -6.92 -4.51 4.05
C ILE A 74 -6.51 -6.00 4.05
N ALA A 75 -5.55 -6.38 3.22
CA ALA A 75 -5.07 -7.75 3.13
C ALA A 75 -4.53 -8.29 4.46
N ARG A 76 -3.86 -7.44 5.25
CA ARG A 76 -3.38 -7.75 6.60
C ARG A 76 -4.48 -7.89 7.65
N GLY A 77 -5.71 -7.49 7.32
CA GLY A 77 -6.84 -7.47 8.26
C GLY A 77 -6.86 -6.25 9.18
N GLU A 78 -6.19 -5.15 8.82
CA GLU A 78 -6.30 -3.90 9.58
C GLU A 78 -7.69 -3.26 9.40
N GLU A 79 -8.10 -2.47 10.40
CA GLU A 79 -9.26 -1.59 10.26
C GLU A 79 -8.93 -0.40 9.37
N ILE A 80 -9.80 -0.14 8.40
CA ILE A 80 -9.64 0.88 7.37
C ILE A 80 -10.81 1.84 7.42
N ALA A 81 -10.52 3.12 7.20
CA ALA A 81 -11.57 4.12 7.17
C ALA A 81 -12.46 3.90 5.93
N LYS A 82 -13.79 4.06 6.08
CA LYS A 82 -14.74 3.89 4.99
C LYS A 82 -14.36 4.69 3.73
N ALA A 83 -13.87 5.91 3.89
CA ALA A 83 -13.40 6.74 2.77
C ALA A 83 -12.24 6.11 1.97
N GLN A 84 -11.40 5.28 2.60
CA GLN A 84 -10.32 4.55 1.95
C GLN A 84 -10.85 3.32 1.20
N GLU A 85 -11.87 2.65 1.73
CA GLU A 85 -12.59 1.57 1.03
C GLU A 85 -13.38 2.12 -0.18
N ASP A 86 -14.09 3.24 0.00
CA ASP A 86 -14.81 3.94 -1.07
C ASP A 86 -13.84 4.39 -2.18
N PHE A 87 -12.65 4.86 -1.81
CA PHE A 87 -11.60 5.22 -2.77
C PHE A 87 -11.15 4.02 -3.61
N LEU A 88 -10.89 2.87 -2.99
CA LEU A 88 -10.48 1.67 -3.72
C LEU A 88 -11.62 1.10 -4.57
N SER A 89 -12.82 0.96 -4.01
CA SER A 89 -13.97 0.43 -4.75
C SER A 89 -14.31 1.26 -5.99
N THR A 90 -14.12 2.59 -5.91
CA THR A 90 -14.39 3.50 -7.04
C THR A 90 -13.28 3.50 -8.08
N LYS A 91 -12.01 3.56 -7.66
CA LYS A 91 -10.87 3.81 -8.57
C LYS A 91 -10.03 2.58 -8.89
N TYR A 92 -9.95 1.63 -7.97
CA TYR A 92 -9.09 0.44 -8.05
C TYR A 92 -9.83 -0.82 -7.55
N PRO A 93 -10.99 -1.17 -8.14
CA PRO A 93 -11.81 -2.28 -7.66
C PRO A 93 -11.07 -3.61 -7.67
N ASP A 94 -10.18 -3.82 -8.66
CA ASP A 94 -9.35 -5.03 -8.75
C ASP A 94 -8.41 -5.17 -7.54
N MET A 95 -7.77 -4.07 -7.11
CA MET A 95 -6.89 -4.08 -5.93
C MET A 95 -7.66 -4.34 -4.64
N LEU A 96 -8.90 -3.86 -4.54
CA LEU A 96 -9.78 -4.16 -3.41
C LEU A 96 -10.12 -5.65 -3.37
N SER A 97 -10.55 -6.20 -4.51
CA SER A 97 -10.87 -7.62 -4.65
C SER A 97 -9.68 -8.51 -4.27
N ASP A 98 -8.50 -8.23 -4.82
CA ASP A 98 -7.27 -8.98 -4.50
C ASP A 98 -6.94 -8.92 -3.00
N ALA A 99 -7.06 -7.74 -2.39
CA ALA A 99 -6.82 -7.57 -0.97
C ALA A 99 -7.81 -8.37 -0.11
N GLU A 100 -9.09 -8.37 -0.47
CA GLU A 100 -10.13 -9.14 0.23
C GLU A 100 -9.91 -10.66 0.09
N ILE A 101 -9.49 -11.13 -1.08
CA ILE A 101 -9.14 -12.54 -1.29
C ILE A 101 -8.01 -12.95 -0.34
N VAL A 102 -6.95 -12.16 -0.25
CA VAL A 102 -5.82 -12.43 0.65
C VAL A 102 -6.27 -12.37 2.12
N LYS A 103 -7.02 -11.34 2.51
CA LYS A 103 -7.58 -11.21 3.87
C LYS A 103 -8.40 -12.44 4.25
N ASN A 104 -9.28 -12.89 3.36
CA ASN A 104 -10.11 -14.08 3.58
C ASN A 104 -9.28 -15.35 3.67
N LYS A 105 -8.25 -15.50 2.84
CA LYS A 105 -7.31 -16.63 2.91
C LYS A 105 -6.62 -16.70 4.28
N ILE A 106 -6.11 -15.58 4.77
CA ILE A 106 -5.47 -15.49 6.09
C ILE A 106 -6.47 -15.81 7.21
N ASN A 107 -7.65 -15.18 7.18
CA ASN A 107 -8.69 -15.42 8.18
C ASN A 107 -9.15 -16.88 8.22
N ASN A 108 -9.29 -17.53 7.06
CA ASN A 108 -9.66 -18.95 7.00
C ASN A 108 -8.60 -19.86 7.62
N VAL A 109 -7.32 -19.54 7.42
CA VAL A 109 -6.21 -20.26 8.06
C VAL A 109 -6.25 -20.09 9.57
N LEU A 110 -6.35 -18.85 10.06
CA LEU A 110 -6.37 -18.58 11.50
C LEU A 110 -7.59 -19.23 12.17
N LYS A 111 -8.78 -19.13 11.57
CA LYS A 111 -10.00 -19.80 12.06
C LYS A 111 -9.86 -21.33 12.14
N LYS A 112 -9.18 -21.96 11.17
CA LYS A 112 -8.92 -23.41 11.22
C LYS A 112 -8.05 -23.79 12.41
N ILE A 113 -7.03 -22.98 12.71
CA ILE A 113 -6.13 -23.20 13.86
C ILE A 113 -6.87 -22.90 15.17
N GLU A 114 -7.67 -21.84 15.24
CA GLU A 114 -8.49 -21.49 16.41
C GLU A 114 -9.53 -22.57 16.72
N GLY A 115 -10.12 -23.18 15.69
CA GLY A 115 -11.16 -24.21 15.82
C GLY A 115 -10.69 -25.59 16.28
N THR A 116 -9.37 -25.84 16.38
CA THR A 116 -8.86 -27.13 16.88
C THR A 116 -9.04 -27.28 18.38
N LYS A 117 -9.13 -28.51 18.88
CA LYS A 117 -9.33 -28.77 20.32
C LYS A 117 -8.01 -28.82 21.07
N THR A 118 -7.00 -29.43 20.45
CA THR A 118 -5.71 -29.65 21.09
C THR A 118 -4.61 -28.83 20.43
N LYS A 119 -3.56 -28.55 21.21
CA LYS A 119 -2.34 -27.92 20.70
C LYS A 119 -1.72 -28.72 19.54
N LYS A 120 -1.69 -30.05 19.65
CA LYS A 120 -1.10 -30.94 18.64
C LYS A 120 -1.83 -30.87 17.29
N GLU A 121 -3.15 -30.88 17.30
CA GLU A 121 -3.96 -30.71 16.08
C GLU A 121 -3.67 -29.37 15.40
N ALA A 122 -3.52 -28.31 16.19
CA ALA A 122 -3.22 -26.97 15.70
C ALA A 122 -1.83 -26.91 15.04
N GLU A 123 -0.83 -27.56 15.64
CA GLU A 123 0.53 -27.67 15.09
C GLU A 123 0.56 -28.47 13.78
N GLU A 124 -0.20 -29.58 13.69
CA GLU A 124 -0.31 -30.37 12.46
C GLU A 124 -0.95 -29.59 11.31
N ILE A 125 -1.96 -28.74 11.60
CA ILE A 125 -2.50 -27.83 10.60
C ILE A 125 -1.44 -26.82 10.17
N LEU A 126 -0.73 -26.20 11.12
CA LEU A 126 0.29 -25.20 10.85
C LEU A 126 1.41 -25.74 9.95
N GLN A 127 1.87 -26.98 10.19
CA GLN A 127 2.90 -27.64 9.39
C GLN A 127 2.50 -27.92 7.93
N LYS A 128 1.18 -28.05 7.66
CA LYS A 128 0.66 -28.32 6.31
C LYS A 128 0.41 -27.04 5.51
N LEU A 129 0.56 -25.86 6.12
CA LEU A 129 0.32 -24.58 5.45
C LEU A 129 1.48 -24.19 4.54
N ASP A 130 1.13 -23.52 3.45
CA ASP A 130 2.09 -22.98 2.50
C ASP A 130 2.93 -21.85 3.13
N ALA A 131 4.24 -21.90 2.94
CA ALA A 131 5.18 -20.92 3.48
C ALA A 131 4.87 -19.49 3.02
N GLY A 132 4.37 -19.33 1.79
CA GLY A 132 3.97 -18.03 1.24
C GLY A 132 2.77 -17.42 1.93
N VAL A 133 1.92 -18.19 2.60
CA VAL A 133 0.84 -17.67 3.45
C VAL A 133 1.37 -17.33 4.84
N LEU A 134 2.25 -18.17 5.37
CA LEU A 134 2.80 -18.03 6.71
C LEU A 134 3.67 -16.78 6.88
N THR A 135 4.38 -16.36 5.83
CA THR A 135 5.22 -15.17 5.83
C THR A 135 4.47 -13.87 5.54
N LEU A 136 3.16 -13.94 5.26
CA LEU A 136 2.38 -12.72 5.03
C LEU A 136 2.31 -11.89 6.33
N PRO A 137 2.44 -10.56 6.22
CA PRO A 137 2.17 -9.67 7.35
C PRO A 137 0.71 -9.79 7.79
N HIS A 138 0.47 -9.67 9.10
CA HIS A 138 -0.88 -9.70 9.68
C HIS A 138 -1.05 -8.68 10.80
N GLY A 139 -2.11 -7.88 10.72
CA GLY A 139 -2.33 -6.75 11.61
C GLY A 139 -1.40 -5.56 11.31
N SER A 140 -1.35 -4.62 12.25
CA SER A 140 -0.67 -3.32 12.10
C SER A 140 0.82 -3.32 12.49
N GLY A 141 1.39 -4.50 12.80
CA GLY A 141 2.77 -4.65 13.27
C GLY A 141 3.67 -5.41 12.30
N ASN A 142 4.82 -5.86 12.79
CA ASN A 142 5.74 -6.74 12.07
C ASN A 142 5.39 -8.23 12.25
N ASP A 143 4.24 -8.52 12.87
CA ASP A 143 3.77 -9.89 13.09
C ASP A 143 3.35 -10.51 11.74
N THR A 144 3.71 -11.77 11.54
CA THR A 144 3.27 -12.57 10.42
C THR A 144 2.06 -13.44 10.78
N VAL A 145 1.45 -14.06 9.76
CA VAL A 145 0.42 -15.09 9.97
C VAL A 145 0.96 -16.23 10.83
N PHE A 146 2.23 -16.60 10.65
CA PHE A 146 2.89 -17.60 11.49
C PHE A 146 2.97 -17.16 12.96
N ASP A 147 3.41 -15.93 13.23
CA ASP A 147 3.52 -15.44 14.61
C ASP A 147 2.17 -15.43 15.32
N LYS A 148 1.13 -15.00 14.60
CA LYS A 148 -0.24 -15.02 15.10
C LYS A 148 -0.73 -16.45 15.36
N ALA A 149 -0.48 -17.37 14.43
CA ALA A 149 -0.82 -18.79 14.59
C ALA A 149 -0.11 -19.42 15.80
N VAL A 150 1.19 -19.19 15.96
CA VAL A 150 1.96 -19.68 17.11
C VAL A 150 1.41 -19.13 18.43
N ARG A 151 0.99 -17.86 18.47
CA ARG A 151 0.37 -17.26 19.66
C ARG A 151 -0.93 -18.00 20.03
N ILE A 152 -1.80 -18.24 19.05
CA ILE A 152 -3.05 -19.01 19.23
C ILE A 152 -2.75 -20.42 19.76
N ILE A 153 -1.75 -21.10 19.20
CA ILE A 153 -1.36 -22.46 19.60
C ILE A 153 -0.84 -22.48 21.05
N LYS A 154 -0.06 -21.48 21.46
CA LYS A 154 0.47 -21.37 22.83
C LYS A 154 -0.62 -21.15 23.89
N GLU A 155 -1.73 -20.51 23.51
CA GLU A 155 -2.86 -20.26 24.40
C GLU A 155 -3.75 -21.52 24.59
N LYS A 156 -3.58 -22.55 23.74
CA LYS A 156 -4.29 -23.83 23.88
C LYS A 156 -3.64 -24.73 24.93
N LYS A 157 -4.48 -25.36 25.75
CA LYS A 157 -4.09 -26.34 26.76
C LYS A 157 -3.76 -27.70 26.15
#